data_AF-A0A2D6HA34-F1
#
_entry.id   AF-A0A2D6HA34-F1
#
_cell.length_a   1.000
_cell.length_b   1.000
_cell.length_c   1.000
_cell.angle_alpha   90.00
_cell.angle_beta   90.00
_cell.angle_gamma   90.00
#
_symmetry.space_group_name_H-M   'P 1'
#
loop_
_entity.id
_entity.type
_entity.pdbx_description
1 polymer ?
#
loop_
_entity_poly.entity_id
_entity_poly.type
_entity_poly.pdbx_seq_one_letter_code
_entity_poly.pdbx_strand_id
1 'polypeptide(L)'
;MMVVQIRGKTYHTVADRLTQAHGDQGKPTGIQCITTEPVAVGDTVLVKATIPFADGRQFCGMAEVITPSSGAQATNPVECAETSAVGRALAMAGYFGSGDGIAGAEEVRAATRPQNGHAASHRPRATTPQRSRYDG
;
A
#
# COMPACT_ATOMS: atom_id res chain seq x y z
N MET A 1 12.69 -14.39 3.71
CA MET A 1 11.40 -15.10 3.55
C MET A 1 10.51 -14.70 4.72
N MET A 2 9.41 -14.01 4.45
CA MET A 2 8.54 -13.43 5.48
C MET A 2 7.16 -14.08 5.41
N VAL A 3 6.79 -14.78 6.47
CA VAL A 3 5.48 -15.42 6.63
C VAL A 3 4.78 -14.85 7.85
N VAL A 4 3.47 -14.63 7.73
CA VAL A 4 2.62 -14.11 8.81
C VAL A 4 1.63 -15.19 9.20
N GLN A 5 1.45 -15.43 10.51
CA GLN A 5 0.42 -16.36 10.98
C GLN A 5 -0.92 -15.63 11.12
N ILE A 6 -1.90 -16.03 10.33
CA ILE A 6 -3.26 -15.48 10.40
C ILE A 6 -4.21 -16.61 10.76
N ARG A 7 -4.74 -16.59 11.99
CA ARG A 7 -5.72 -17.57 12.49
C ARG A 7 -5.26 -19.04 12.32
N GLY A 8 -3.98 -19.31 12.63
CA GLY A 8 -3.39 -20.64 12.54
C GLY A 8 -3.02 -21.11 11.13
N LYS A 9 -3.14 -20.23 10.11
CA LYS A 9 -2.66 -20.50 8.75
C LYS A 9 -1.45 -19.63 8.44
N THR A 10 -0.44 -20.23 7.82
CA THR A 10 0.73 -19.54 7.28
C THR A 10 0.33 -18.73 6.05
N TYR A 11 0.46 -17.40 6.14
CA TYR A 11 0.23 -16.48 5.03
C TYR A 11 1.58 -15.98 4.48
N HIS A 12 1.84 -16.23 3.21
CA HIS A 12 3.00 -15.69 2.51
C HIS A 12 2.72 -14.24 2.09
N THR A 13 3.58 -13.32 2.51
CA THR A 13 3.44 -11.92 2.09
C THR A 13 3.56 -11.78 0.58
N VAL A 14 3.06 -10.69 0.02
CA VAL A 14 3.18 -10.43 -1.42
C VAL A 14 4.65 -10.33 -1.82
N ALA A 15 5.49 -9.71 -0.98
CA ALA A 15 6.94 -9.67 -1.18
C ALA A 15 7.57 -11.06 -1.20
N ASP A 16 7.12 -11.97 -0.32
CA ASP A 16 7.60 -13.36 -0.29
C ASP A 16 7.22 -14.09 -1.58
N ARG A 17 5.98 -13.95 -2.03
CA ARG A 17 5.50 -14.55 -3.28
C ARG A 17 6.19 -13.98 -4.52
N LEU A 18 6.47 -12.67 -4.55
CA LEU A 18 7.25 -12.04 -5.62
C LEU A 18 8.68 -12.57 -5.64
N THR A 19 9.31 -12.71 -4.47
CA THR A 19 10.66 -13.28 -4.37
C THR A 19 10.69 -14.72 -4.88
N GLN A 20 9.70 -15.53 -4.52
CA GLN A 20 9.54 -16.89 -5.03
C GLN A 20 9.31 -16.90 -6.56
N ALA A 21 8.48 -15.99 -7.07
CA ALA A 21 8.17 -15.89 -8.50
C ALA A 21 9.37 -15.43 -9.36
N HIS A 22 10.23 -14.55 -8.84
CA HIS A 22 11.47 -14.15 -9.51
C HIS A 22 12.45 -15.32 -9.65
N GLY A 23 12.44 -16.27 -8.71
CA GLY A 23 13.21 -17.52 -8.78
C GLY A 23 14.68 -17.29 -9.15
N ASP A 24 15.22 -18.15 -10.03
CA ASP A 24 16.58 -18.06 -10.55
C ASP A 24 16.73 -17.10 -11.75
N GLN A 25 15.64 -16.52 -12.26
CA GLN A 25 15.68 -15.65 -13.44
C GLN A 25 16.39 -14.31 -13.20
N GLY A 26 16.71 -14.02 -11.94
CA GLY A 26 17.46 -12.82 -11.57
C GLY A 26 16.65 -11.52 -11.75
N LYS A 27 17.14 -10.47 -11.10
CA LYS A 27 16.54 -9.14 -11.20
C LYS A 27 16.86 -8.52 -12.57
N PRO A 28 15.92 -7.81 -13.21
CA PRO A 28 16.14 -7.17 -14.50
C PRO A 28 17.15 -6.03 -14.38
N THR A 29 18.09 -5.93 -15.32
CA THR A 29 19.06 -4.83 -15.38
C THR A 29 18.85 -3.97 -16.62
N GLY A 30 19.51 -2.81 -16.67
CA GLY A 30 19.41 -1.90 -17.81
C GLY A 30 18.05 -1.20 -17.90
N ILE A 31 17.70 -0.42 -16.87
CA ILE A 31 16.55 0.49 -16.94
C ILE A 31 16.72 1.40 -18.16
N GLN A 32 15.74 1.40 -19.06
CA GLN A 32 15.81 2.21 -20.29
C GLN A 32 15.32 3.64 -20.03
N CYS A 33 14.21 3.76 -19.31
CA CYS A 33 13.64 5.02 -18.91
C CYS A 33 12.77 4.85 -17.65
N ILE A 34 12.38 5.97 -17.05
CA ILE A 34 11.37 6.01 -16.00
C ILE A 34 10.34 7.04 -16.44
N THR A 35 9.08 6.64 -16.51
CA THR A 35 7.97 7.54 -16.84
C THR A 35 7.01 7.59 -15.67
N THR A 36 6.70 8.81 -15.22
CA THR A 36 5.67 9.08 -14.22
C THR A 36 4.49 9.80 -14.85
N GLU A 37 3.29 9.43 -14.44
CA GLU A 37 2.05 10.08 -14.90
C GLU A 37 1.05 10.19 -13.74
N PRO A 38 0.34 11.32 -13.60
CA PRO A 38 -0.76 11.41 -12.66
C PRO A 38 -1.97 10.62 -13.15
N VAL A 39 -2.63 9.91 -12.24
CA VAL A 39 -3.83 9.11 -12.48
C VAL A 39 -4.87 9.53 -11.45
N ALA A 40 -5.98 10.12 -11.91
CA ALA A 40 -7.11 10.45 -11.05
C ALA A 40 -8.02 9.23 -10.88
N VAL A 41 -8.32 8.89 -9.62
CA VAL A 41 -9.25 7.81 -9.24
C VAL A 41 -10.25 8.37 -8.25
N GLY A 42 -11.42 8.76 -8.74
CA GLY A 42 -12.38 9.54 -7.95
C GLY A 42 -11.76 10.88 -7.54
N ASP A 43 -11.79 11.17 -6.24
CA ASP A 43 -11.20 12.39 -5.66
C ASP A 43 -9.72 12.24 -5.30
N THR A 44 -9.14 11.05 -5.52
CA THR A 44 -7.74 10.76 -5.21
C THR A 44 -6.87 10.95 -6.44
N VAL A 45 -5.73 11.64 -6.27
CA VAL A 45 -4.68 11.70 -7.28
C VAL A 45 -3.58 10.72 -6.92
N LEU A 46 -3.32 9.77 -7.82
CA LEU A 46 -2.18 8.88 -7.75
C LEU A 46 -1.11 9.34 -8.74
N VAL A 47 0.14 8.99 -8.49
CA VAL A 47 1.19 8.93 -9.50
C VAL A 47 1.42 7.46 -9.83
N LYS A 48 1.48 7.15 -11.12
CA LYS A 48 1.92 5.86 -11.63
C LYS A 48 3.31 6.00 -12.25
N ALA A 49 4.25 5.17 -11.83
CA ALA A 49 5.56 5.01 -12.46
C ALA A 49 5.57 3.74 -13.32
N THR A 50 6.19 3.83 -14.50
CA THR A 50 6.43 2.68 -15.40
C THR A 50 7.92 2.63 -15.76
N ILE A 51 8.53 1.45 -15.62
CA ILE A 51 9.97 1.23 -15.80
C ILE A 51 10.19 0.02 -16.72
N PRO A 52 10.48 0.23 -18.03
CA PRO A 52 10.96 -0.80 -18.93
C PRO A 52 12.45 -1.09 -18.73
N PHE A 53 12.83 -2.35 -18.91
CA PHE A 53 14.19 -2.86 -18.81
C PHE A 53 14.69 -3.40 -20.15
N ALA A 54 16.02 -3.50 -20.29
CA ALA A 54 16.70 -3.95 -21.50
C ALA A 54 16.30 -5.37 -21.95
N ASP A 55 15.87 -6.22 -21.02
CA ASP A 55 15.41 -7.58 -21.29
C ASP A 55 13.93 -7.68 -21.71
N GLY A 56 13.26 -6.54 -21.92
CA GLY A 56 11.87 -6.46 -22.33
C GLY A 56 10.86 -6.55 -21.18
N ARG A 57 11.30 -6.76 -19.93
CA ARG A 57 10.40 -6.69 -18.78
C ARG A 57 10.02 -5.24 -18.49
N GLN A 58 8.81 -5.06 -17.95
CA GLN A 58 8.31 -3.76 -17.54
C GLN A 58 7.58 -3.88 -16.21
N PHE A 59 7.88 -2.96 -15.29
CA PHE A 59 7.27 -2.93 -13.96
C PHE A 59 6.65 -1.58 -13.69
N CYS A 60 5.58 -1.58 -12.91
CA CYS A 60 4.87 -0.36 -12.51
C CYS A 60 4.67 -0.28 -11.01
N GLY A 61 4.55 0.94 -10.52
CA GLY A 61 4.24 1.25 -9.12
C GLY A 61 3.34 2.47 -9.05
N MET A 62 2.52 2.54 -7.99
CA MET A 62 1.62 3.67 -7.78
C MET A 62 1.75 4.22 -6.36
N ALA A 63 1.64 5.53 -6.21
CA ALA A 63 1.60 6.19 -4.91
C ALA A 63 0.61 7.34 -4.92
N GLU A 64 -0.06 7.56 -3.80
CA GLU A 64 -1.03 8.65 -3.65
C GLU A 64 -0.33 9.99 -3.38
N VAL A 65 -0.87 11.06 -3.95
CA VAL A 65 -0.53 12.44 -3.60
C VAL A 65 -1.35 12.81 -2.36
N ILE A 66 -0.74 12.68 -1.19
CA ILE A 66 -1.43 12.90 0.09
C ILE A 66 -1.37 14.39 0.47
N THR A 67 -2.53 15.03 0.57
CA THR A 67 -2.68 16.40 1.11
C THR A 67 -3.94 16.50 1.99
N PRO A 68 -3.87 17.07 3.20
CA PRO A 68 -2.67 17.53 3.90
C PRO A 68 -1.80 16.34 4.37
N SER A 69 -0.49 16.55 4.42
CA SER A 69 0.49 15.56 4.89
C SER A 69 1.45 16.18 5.92
N SER A 70 2.43 15.40 6.39
CA SER A 70 3.38 15.84 7.43
C SER A 70 4.81 15.49 7.04
N GLY A 71 5.80 16.15 7.65
CA GLY A 71 7.22 15.90 7.37
C GLY A 71 7.59 16.33 5.94
N ALA A 72 8.47 15.57 5.28
CA ALA A 72 8.94 15.88 3.93
C ALA A 72 7.81 16.00 2.90
N GLN A 73 6.73 15.23 3.06
CA GLN A 73 5.61 15.20 2.13
C GLN A 73 4.76 16.49 2.19
N ALA A 74 4.85 17.26 3.28
CA ALA A 74 4.05 18.47 3.47
C ALA A 74 4.47 19.62 2.55
N THR A 75 5.74 19.66 2.14
CA THR A 75 6.31 20.70 1.28
C THR A 75 6.24 20.38 -0.20
N ASN A 76 6.26 19.09 -0.56
CA ASN A 76 6.39 18.61 -1.94
C ASN A 76 5.64 17.27 -2.11
N PRO A 77 4.29 17.27 -1.98
CA PRO A 77 3.49 16.04 -1.94
C PRO A 77 3.49 15.28 -3.27
N VAL A 78 3.57 15.97 -4.40
CA VAL A 78 3.60 15.35 -5.73
C VAL A 78 4.94 14.65 -5.95
N GLU A 79 6.05 15.32 -5.66
CA GLU A 79 7.40 14.79 -5.82
C GLU A 79 7.66 13.59 -4.90
N CYS A 80 7.11 13.63 -3.68
CA CYS A 80 7.10 12.48 -2.79
C CYS A 80 6.28 11.30 -3.35
N ALA A 81 5.13 11.56 -3.97
CA ALA A 81 4.36 10.51 -4.63
C ALA A 81 5.10 9.95 -5.85
N GLU A 82 5.76 10.78 -6.66
CA GLU A 82 6.55 10.32 -7.81
C GLU A 82 7.69 9.38 -7.38
N THR A 83 8.49 9.81 -6.41
CA THR A 83 9.61 8.99 -5.90
C THR A 83 9.12 7.71 -5.23
N SER A 84 7.96 7.75 -4.55
CA SER A 84 7.32 6.57 -3.96
C SER A 84 6.79 5.59 -5.02
N ALA A 85 6.19 6.09 -6.09
CA ALA A 85 5.71 5.27 -7.21
C ALA A 85 6.88 4.56 -7.90
N VAL A 86 7.99 5.26 -8.12
CA VAL A 86 9.24 4.67 -8.67
C VAL A 86 9.80 3.59 -7.73
N GLY A 87 9.88 3.88 -6.43
CA GLY A 87 10.34 2.89 -5.44
C GLY A 87 9.48 1.62 -5.43
N ARG A 88 8.16 1.77 -5.55
CA ARG A 88 7.22 0.64 -5.65
C ARG A 88 7.39 -0.14 -6.96
N ALA A 89 7.61 0.53 -8.08
CA ALA A 89 7.89 -0.13 -9.36
C ALA A 89 9.18 -0.97 -9.29
N LEU A 90 10.24 -0.41 -8.71
CA LEU A 90 11.52 -1.11 -8.49
C LEU A 90 11.35 -2.29 -7.54
N ALA A 91 10.56 -2.14 -6.47
CA ALA A 91 10.28 -3.24 -5.57
C ALA A 91 9.53 -4.39 -6.26
N MET A 92 8.60 -4.10 -7.17
CA MET A 92 7.96 -5.12 -8.02
C MET A 92 8.95 -5.82 -8.95
N ALA A 93 9.97 -5.11 -9.44
CA ALA A 93 11.10 -5.67 -10.17
C ALA A 93 12.08 -6.48 -9.29
N GLY A 94 11.81 -6.61 -7.97
CA GLY A 94 12.65 -7.34 -7.02
C GLY A 94 13.75 -6.49 -6.36
N TYR A 95 13.76 -5.18 -6.61
CA TYR A 95 14.66 -4.22 -5.94
C TYR A 95 14.00 -3.65 -4.69
N PHE A 96 14.01 -4.41 -3.60
CA PHE A 96 13.45 -3.97 -2.33
C PHE A 96 14.32 -2.89 -1.68
N GLY A 97 13.70 -1.78 -1.26
CA GLY A 97 14.37 -0.67 -0.57
C GLY A 97 14.52 -0.86 0.94
N SER A 98 13.91 -1.90 1.51
CA SER A 98 14.04 -2.29 2.92
C SER A 98 13.96 -3.81 3.08
N GLY A 99 14.39 -4.32 4.23
CA GLY A 99 14.29 -5.74 4.57
C GLY A 99 12.84 -6.27 4.65
N ASP A 100 11.86 -5.36 4.77
CA ASP A 100 10.43 -5.66 4.88
C ASP A 100 9.72 -5.82 3.52
N GLY A 101 10.45 -5.70 2.40
CA GLY A 101 9.97 -6.07 1.06
C GLY A 101 9.39 -4.92 0.24
N ILE A 102 8.20 -5.12 -0.35
CA ILE A 102 7.55 -4.17 -1.28
C ILE A 102 6.93 -2.94 -0.63
N ALA A 103 6.78 -2.96 0.70
CA ALA A 103 6.23 -1.83 1.42
C ALA A 103 7.20 -0.65 1.39
N GLY A 104 6.70 0.54 1.06
CA GLY A 104 7.49 1.76 1.14
C GLY A 104 7.86 2.08 2.59
N ALA A 105 8.92 2.86 2.80
CA ALA A 105 9.35 3.29 4.14
C ALA A 105 8.22 4.00 4.91
N GLU A 106 7.30 4.69 4.22
CA GLU A 106 6.12 5.32 4.82
C GLU A 106 5.09 4.31 5.34
N GLU A 107 4.85 3.22 4.62
CA GLU A 107 3.93 2.16 5.05
C GLU A 107 4.46 1.43 6.29
N VAL A 108 5.78 1.17 6.33
CA VAL A 108 6.44 0.59 7.51
C VAL A 108 6.32 1.53 8.71
N ARG A 109 6.55 2.84 8.51
CA ARG A 109 6.37 3.86 9.56
C ARG A 109 4.92 3.98 10.03
N ALA A 110 3.95 3.90 9.13
CA ALA A 110 2.52 3.94 9.45
C ALA A 110 2.08 2.69 10.23
N ALA A 111 2.57 1.50 9.85
CA ALA A 111 2.28 0.25 10.55
C ALA A 111 2.91 0.19 11.95
N THR A 112 4.04 0.87 12.17
CA THR A 112 4.72 0.93 13.47
C THR A 112 4.17 2.02 14.40
N ARG A 113 3.31 2.94 13.90
CA ARG A 113 2.62 3.89 14.78
C ARG A 113 1.59 3.12 15.63
N PRO A 114 1.63 3.23 16.97
CA PRO A 114 0.63 2.60 17.82
C PRO A 114 -0.75 3.13 17.44
N GLN A 115 -1.64 2.22 17.02
CA GLN A 115 -3.04 2.53 16.80
C GLN A 115 -3.70 2.76 18.16
N ASN A 116 -3.64 3.99 18.66
CA ASN A 116 -4.47 4.39 19.79
C ASN A 116 -5.93 4.30 19.34
N GLY A 117 -6.63 3.31 19.90
CA GLY A 117 -7.88 2.78 19.36
C GLY A 117 -9.00 3.80 19.18
N HIS A 118 -9.54 3.87 17.97
CA HIS A 118 -10.92 4.28 17.78
C HIS A 118 -11.82 3.13 18.22
N ALA A 119 -12.08 3.06 19.53
CA ALA A 119 -13.22 2.32 20.04
C ALA A 119 -14.48 3.00 19.49
N ALA A 120 -15.05 2.43 18.43
CA ALA A 120 -16.38 2.76 17.97
C ALA A 120 -17.34 2.56 19.15
N SER A 121 -17.82 3.66 19.74
CA SER A 121 -18.85 3.65 20.77
C SER A 121 -20.18 3.27 20.15
N HIS A 122 -20.37 1.96 19.97
CA HIS A 122 -21.66 1.38 19.61
C HIS A 122 -22.60 1.55 20.80
N ARG A 123 -23.32 2.68 20.87
CA ARG A 123 -24.47 2.83 21.78
C ARG A 123 -25.56 1.85 21.33
N PRO A 124 -26.01 0.90 22.17
CA PRO A 124 -27.13 0.05 21.80
C PRO A 124 -28.41 0.90 21.70
N ARG A 125 -29.09 0.80 20.56
CA ARG A 125 -30.36 1.47 20.27
C ARG A 125 -31.44 0.83 21.16
N ALA A 126 -32.06 1.63 22.02
CA ALA A 126 -33.16 1.18 22.88
C ALA A 126 -34.33 0.69 22.02
N THR A 127 -34.76 -0.55 22.24
CA THR A 127 -35.96 -1.15 21.65
C THR A 127 -37.20 -0.60 22.36
N THR A 128 -38.08 0.05 21.60
CA THR A 128 -39.41 0.47 22.08
C THR A 128 -40.28 -0.77 22.32
N PRO A 129 -40.89 -0.96 23.51
CA PRO A 129 -41.83 -2.04 23.70
C PRO A 129 -43.18 -1.68 23.06
N GLN A 130 -43.56 -2.47 22.06
CA GLN A 130 -44.91 -2.51 21.52
C GLN A 130 -45.82 -3.21 22.55
N ARG A 131 -46.82 -2.52 23.10
CA ARG A 131 -47.92 -3.17 23.81
C ARG A 131 -49.26 -2.79 23.19
N SER A 132 -49.90 -3.85 22.70
CA SER A 132 -51.23 -3.94 22.13
C SER A 132 -52.31 -3.52 23.13
N ARG A 133 -53.40 -2.98 22.59
CA ARG A 133 -54.69 -2.76 23.25
C ARG A 133 -55.23 -4.09 23.81
N TYR A 134 -55.87 -4.04 24.98
CA TYR A 134 -57.23 -4.60 25.19
C TYR A 134 -57.87 -4.05 26.48
N ASP A 135 -59.20 -4.07 26.44
CA ASP A 135 -60.25 -3.41 27.22
C ASP A 135 -60.33 -3.66 28.73
N GLY A 136 -61.02 -2.73 29.40
CA GLY A 136 -61.50 -2.81 30.79
C GLY A 136 -61.97 -1.46 31.30
#